data_AF-A0AAD7GED5-F1
#
_entry.id   AF-A0AAD7GED5-F1
#
_cell.length_a   1.000
_cell.length_b   1.000
_cell.length_c   1.000
_cell.angle_alpha   90.00
_cell.angle_beta   90.00
_cell.angle_gamma   90.00
#
_symmetry.space_group_name_H-M   'P 1'
#
loop_
_entity.id
_entity.type
_entity.pdbx_description
1 polymer ?
#
loop_
_entity_poly.entity_id
_entity_poly.type
_entity_poly.pdbx_seq_one_letter_code
_entity_poly.pdbx_strand_id
1 'polypeptide(L)'
;SLSSSGTGPEVSFTGGTGKPNDFVISKVVGDIPDPTDPSFDIDWQAIDAVSGGLATQVFRIDTIGGQPPAACVAGDADIQVKFTAKLFLY
;
A
#
# COMPACT_ATOMS: atom_id res chain seq x y z
N SER A 1 -3.32 8.96 -1.40
CA SER A 1 -4.07 7.79 -1.94
C SER A 1 -3.07 6.70 -2.24
N LEU A 2 -3.47 5.43 -2.13
CA LEU A 2 -2.59 4.30 -2.41
C LEU A 2 -2.87 3.80 -3.82
N SER A 3 -1.87 3.82 -4.70
CA SER A 3 -1.97 3.33 -6.07
C SER A 3 -0.79 2.42 -6.37
N SER A 4 -1.05 1.24 -6.92
CA SER A 4 -0.01 0.32 -7.40
C SER A 4 0.11 0.43 -8.92
N SER A 5 1.32 0.71 -9.42
CA SER A 5 1.60 0.87 -10.85
C SER A 5 2.61 -0.17 -11.30
N GLY A 6 2.20 -1.45 -11.38
CA GLY A 6 2.91 -2.54 -12.10
C GLY A 6 4.38 -2.82 -11.73
N THR A 7 4.97 -2.09 -10.79
CA THR A 7 6.41 -2.10 -10.43
C THR A 7 6.63 -2.09 -8.92
N GLY A 8 5.56 -2.31 -8.15
CA GLY A 8 5.51 -2.19 -6.69
C GLY A 8 4.42 -1.20 -6.25
N PRO A 9 4.02 -1.23 -4.97
CA PRO A 9 3.06 -0.28 -4.44
C PRO A 9 3.74 1.07 -4.21
N GLU A 10 3.16 2.10 -4.81
CA GLU A 10 3.52 3.49 -4.55
C GLU A 10 2.60 4.01 -3.43
N VAL A 11 3.18 4.31 -2.28
CA VAL A 11 2.45 4.80 -1.12
C VAL A 11 2.56 6.32 -1.04
N SER A 12 1.64 7.02 -1.70
CA SER A 12 1.60 8.49 -1.67
C SER A 12 0.70 9.03 -0.55
N PHE A 13 1.29 9.70 0.43
CA PHE A 13 0.60 10.41 1.51
C PHE A 13 0.29 11.88 1.16
N THR A 14 -0.03 12.20 -0.09
CA THR A 14 -0.31 13.59 -0.47
C THR A 14 -1.57 14.12 0.23
N GLY A 15 -1.42 15.18 1.03
CA GLY A 15 -2.53 16.06 1.44
C GLY A 15 -2.95 16.04 2.92
N GLY A 16 -2.23 15.35 3.81
CA GLY A 16 -2.59 15.28 5.23
C GLY A 16 -2.15 16.48 6.08
N THR A 17 -0.96 17.04 5.83
CA THR A 17 -0.37 18.05 6.73
C THR A 17 -0.20 19.45 6.15
N GLY A 18 -0.53 19.66 4.87
CA GLY A 18 -0.37 20.96 4.19
C GLY A 18 1.08 21.40 3.96
N LYS A 19 2.06 20.49 4.12
CA LYS A 19 3.48 20.77 3.88
C LYS A 19 3.92 20.35 2.47
N PRO A 20 4.80 21.11 1.80
CA PRO A 20 5.19 20.86 0.40
C PRO A 20 5.98 19.55 0.15
N ASN A 21 6.37 18.80 1.19
CA ASN A 21 7.14 17.55 1.09
C ASN A 21 6.42 16.33 1.68
N ASP A 22 5.10 16.40 1.77
CA ASP A 22 4.26 15.38 2.42
C ASP A 22 3.89 14.24 1.46
N PHE A 23 4.91 13.68 0.82
CA PHE A 23 4.78 12.49 -0.02
C PHE A 23 5.98 11.60 0.21
N VAL A 24 5.81 10.30 -0.02
CA VAL A 24 6.91 9.34 -0.06
C VAL A 24 6.80 8.63 -1.39
N ILE A 25 7.86 8.68 -2.20
CA ILE A 25 8.04 7.70 -3.26
C ILE A 25 8.68 6.52 -2.59
N SER A 26 8.05 5.36 -2.70
CA SER A 26 8.37 4.21 -1.86
C SER A 26 8.73 2.98 -2.67
N LYS A 27 9.55 2.12 -2.09
CA LYS A 27 9.85 0.78 -2.62
C LYS A 27 9.54 -0.26 -1.56
N VAL A 28 8.82 -1.32 -1.94
CA VAL A 28 8.68 -2.50 -1.08
C VAL A 28 10.01 -3.22 -0.98
N VAL A 29 10.46 -3.43 0.24
CA VAL A 29 11.69 -4.14 0.58
C VAL A 29 11.43 -5.44 1.34
N GLY A 30 10.20 -5.65 1.80
CA GLY A 30 9.72 -6.93 2.34
C GLY A 30 8.23 -7.10 2.08
N ASP A 31 7.83 -8.32 1.74
CA ASP A 31 6.47 -8.70 1.38
C ASP A 31 6.21 -10.08 1.96
N ILE A 32 5.21 -10.19 2.83
CA ILE A 32 4.87 -11.43 3.52
C ILE A 32 3.35 -11.59 3.44
N PRO A 33 2.84 -12.75 2.98
CA PRO A 33 1.42 -13.04 2.99
C PRO A 33 0.81 -12.81 4.37
N ASP A 34 -0.43 -12.30 4.42
CA ASP A 34 -1.13 -12.16 5.69
C ASP A 34 -1.12 -13.51 6.45
N PRO A 35 -0.76 -13.53 7.74
CA PRO A 35 -0.59 -14.78 8.48
C PRO A 35 -1.93 -15.44 8.87
N THR A 36 -3.07 -14.78 8.67
CA THR A 36 -4.39 -15.23 9.11
C THR A 36 -5.30 -15.64 7.96
N ASP A 37 -5.48 -14.81 6.94
CA ASP A 37 -6.25 -15.16 5.74
C ASP A 37 -5.69 -14.47 4.48
N PRO A 38 -4.61 -15.02 3.87
CA PRO A 38 -3.98 -14.43 2.70
C PRO A 38 -4.86 -14.47 1.43
N SER A 39 -6.02 -15.14 1.48
CA SER A 39 -6.99 -15.14 0.38
C SER A 39 -7.96 -13.96 0.43
N PHE A 40 -8.07 -13.30 1.59
CA PHE A 40 -8.95 -12.17 1.83
C PHE A 40 -8.17 -10.88 2.14
N ASP A 41 -7.10 -10.99 2.93
CA ASP A 41 -6.26 -9.90 3.40
C ASP A 41 -5.03 -9.72 2.51
N ILE A 42 -4.66 -8.46 2.23
CA ILE A 42 -3.44 -8.16 1.46
C ILE A 42 -2.18 -8.37 2.29
N ASP A 43 -1.07 -8.62 1.61
CA ASP A 43 0.24 -8.85 2.23
C ASP A 43 0.70 -7.71 3.14
N TRP A 44 1.42 -8.11 4.18
CA TRP A 44 2.16 -7.23 5.06
C TRP A 44 3.44 -6.79 4.38
N GLN A 45 3.72 -5.49 4.42
CA GLN A 45 4.80 -4.88 3.65
C GLN A 45 5.71 -4.01 4.49
N ALA A 46 7.01 -4.19 4.29
CA ALA A 46 8.04 -3.25 4.69
C ALA A 46 8.41 -2.39 3.48
N ILE A 47 8.42 -1.09 3.67
CA ILE A 47 8.43 -0.10 2.61
C ILE A 47 9.49 0.96 2.95
N ASP A 48 10.53 1.09 2.13
CA ASP A 48 11.55 2.12 2.30
C ASP A 48 11.21 3.36 1.46
N ALA A 49 11.53 4.53 2.00
CA ALA A 49 11.42 5.79 1.28
C ALA A 49 12.59 5.97 0.32
N VAL A 50 12.25 6.20 -0.95
CA VAL A 50 13.19 6.56 -2.02
C VAL A 50 13.33 8.08 -2.13
N SER A 51 12.27 8.83 -1.81
CA SER A 51 12.23 10.30 -1.78
C SER A 51 11.07 10.78 -0.92
N GLY A 52 11.23 11.93 -0.25
CA GLY A 52 10.22 12.48 0.65
C GLY A 52 10.76 12.72 2.07
N GLY A 53 10.00 13.43 2.90
CA GLY A 53 10.40 13.77 4.27
C GLY A 53 9.53 13.18 5.39
N LEU A 54 8.53 12.37 5.04
CA LEU A 54 7.52 11.90 6.01
C LEU A 54 8.01 10.74 6.88
N ALA A 55 8.71 9.76 6.29
CA ALA A 55 9.29 8.62 6.96
C ALA A 55 10.45 8.08 6.11
N THR A 56 11.41 7.43 6.74
CA THR A 56 12.47 6.66 6.06
C THR A 56 12.03 5.23 5.80
N GLN A 57 11.19 4.68 6.69
CA GLN A 57 10.63 3.34 6.58
C GLN A 57 9.18 3.32 7.05
N VAL A 58 8.35 2.54 6.36
CA VAL A 58 6.94 2.32 6.70
C VAL A 58 6.68 0.82 6.74
N PHE A 59 5.99 0.38 7.79
CA PHE A 59 5.43 -0.97 7.85
C PHE A 59 3.92 -0.91 7.75
N ARG A 60 3.37 -1.65 6.79
CA ARG A 60 1.94 -1.90 6.66
C ARG A 60 1.66 -3.33 7.13
N ILE A 61 1.00 -3.46 8.27
CA ILE A 61 0.72 -4.75 8.91
C ILE A 61 -0.72 -4.76 9.45
N ASP A 62 -1.16 -5.91 9.97
CA ASP A 62 -2.53 -6.13 10.45
C ASP A 62 -3.57 -5.64 9.42
N THR A 63 -3.40 -6.10 8.18
CA THR A 63 -4.24 -5.78 7.03
C THR A 63 -5.56 -6.53 7.12
N ILE A 64 -6.66 -5.88 6.69
CA ILE A 64 -7.98 -6.50 6.58
C ILE A 64 -8.60 -6.14 5.23
N GLY A 65 -8.93 -7.15 4.43
CA GLY A 65 -9.43 -7.06 3.07
C GLY A 65 -8.36 -6.67 2.05
N GLY A 66 -8.83 -6.25 0.87
CA GLY A 66 -8.01 -5.68 -0.21
C GLY A 66 -7.62 -6.65 -1.31
N GLN A 67 -7.84 -7.95 -1.14
CA GLN A 67 -7.62 -8.91 -2.23
C GLN A 67 -8.60 -8.64 -3.38
N PRO A 68 -8.12 -8.50 -4.64
CA PRO A 68 -8.98 -8.35 -5.79
C PRO A 68 -9.71 -9.66 -6.10
N PRO A 69 -10.83 -9.60 -6.85
CA PRO A 69 -11.43 -10.81 -7.40
C PRO A 69 -10.41 -11.53 -8.30
N ALA A 70 -10.45 -12.87 -8.30
CA ALA A 70 -9.50 -13.71 -9.02
C ALA A 70 -9.51 -13.54 -10.55
N ALA A 71 -10.52 -12.87 -11.10
CA ALA A 71 -10.65 -12.57 -12.51
C ALA A 71 -11.23 -11.18 -12.73
N CYS A 72 -10.81 -10.53 -13.81
CA CYS A 72 -11.43 -9.35 -14.38
C CYS A 72 -11.77 -9.60 -15.85
N VAL A 73 -12.82 -8.98 -16.37
CA VAL A 73 -13.13 -9.01 -17.80
C VAL A 73 -12.55 -7.77 -18.47
N ALA A 74 -11.87 -7.95 -19.60
CA ALA A 74 -11.33 -6.83 -20.35
C ALA A 74 -12.47 -5.89 -20.79
N GLY A 75 -12.32 -4.61 -20.45
CA GLY A 75 -13.35 -3.58 -20.71
C GLY A 75 -14.30 -3.32 -19.55
N ASP A 76 -14.20 -4.08 -18.44
CA ASP A 76 -14.87 -3.72 -17.19
C ASP A 76 -14.31 -2.42 -16.60
N ALA A 77 -15.13 -1.77 -15.77
CA ALA A 77 -14.70 -0.61 -14.99
C ALA A 77 -13.60 -0.99 -13.98
N ASP A 78 -12.83 0.01 -13.55
CA ASP A 78 -11.78 -0.18 -12.55
C ASP A 78 -12.34 -0.82 -11.26
N ILE A 79 -11.67 -1.88 -10.82
CA ILE A 79 -12.01 -2.57 -9.58
C ILE A 79 -11.46 -1.77 -8.40
N GLN A 80 -12.33 -1.42 -7.46
CA GLN A 80 -11.95 -0.79 -6.20
C GLN A 80 -12.25 -1.74 -5.05
N VAL A 81 -11.22 -2.15 -4.32
CA VAL A 81 -11.36 -3.00 -3.13
C VAL A 81 -11.01 -2.17 -1.91
N LYS A 82 -11.88 -2.21 -0.90
CA LYS A 82 -11.62 -1.57 0.39
C LYS A 82 -10.68 -2.46 1.20
N PHE A 83 -9.77 -1.82 1.91
CA PHE A 83 -8.96 -2.50 2.92
C PHE A 83 -8.65 -1.55 4.06
N THR A 84 -8.24 -2.11 5.18
CA THR A 84 -7.72 -1.38 6.35
C THR A 84 -6.35 -1.93 6.69
N ALA A 85 -5.46 -1.10 7.25
CA ALA A 85 -4.15 -1.55 7.73
C ALA A 85 -3.67 -0.68 8.90
N LYS A 86 -2.77 -1.22 9.72
CA LYS A 86 -1.95 -0.42 10.64
C LYS A 86 -0.69 0.03 9.92
N LEU A 87 -0.33 1.30 10.13
CA LEU A 87 0.87 1.91 9.58
C LEU A 87 1.81 2.31 10.71
N PHE A 88 3.04 1.80 10.66
CA PHE A 88 4.13 2.24 11.53
C PHE A 88 5.13 3.02 10.68
N LEU A 89 5.42 4.26 11.09
CA LEU A 89 6.31 5.18 10.37
C LEU A 89 7.56 5.44 11.25
N TYR A 90 8.74 5.26 10.65
CA TYR A 90 10.06 5.47 11.29
C TYR A 90 10.90 6.50 10.54
#